data_AF-A0A952EWT1-F1
#
_entry.id   AF-A0A952EWT1-F1
#
_cell.length_a   1.000
_cell.length_b   1.000
_cell.length_c   1.000
_cell.angle_alpha   90.00
_cell.angle_beta   90.00
_cell.angle_gamma   90.00
#
_symmetry.space_group_name_H-M   'P 1'
#
loop_
_entity.id
_entity.type
_entity.pdbx_description
1 polymer ?
#
loop_
_entity_poly.entity_id
_entity_poly.type
_entity_poly.pdbx_seq_one_letter_code
_entity_poly.pdbx_strand_id
1 'polypeptide(L)'
;MIDEIRSQFDLAWALADLHLSGLAEDDVLWEPALLCWTVRPDSSGVWRPDWADVEPDPLPVPTIGWLTWHTGATPHDRTDVTWPGSGAAAVSRLRELAVRWREFLPRADLAQLSSFPWGLNADRTVAHTALWV
;
A
#
# COMPACT_ATOMS: atom_id res chain seq x y z
N MET A 1 -21.00 10.69 -9.85
CA MET A 1 -20.17 10.33 -8.68
C MET A 1 -19.07 9.32 -9.01
N ILE A 2 -19.36 8.21 -9.70
CA ILE A 2 -18.32 7.24 -10.11
C ILE A 2 -17.26 7.88 -11.01
N ASP A 3 -17.68 8.70 -11.98
CA ASP A 3 -16.77 9.35 -12.92
C ASP A 3 -15.82 10.34 -12.22
N GLU A 4 -16.33 11.09 -11.24
CA GLU A 4 -15.53 12.03 -10.44
C GLU A 4 -14.50 11.30 -9.56
N ILE A 5 -14.89 10.20 -8.91
CA ILE A 5 -13.96 9.34 -8.15
C ILE A 5 -12.89 8.78 -9.09
N ARG A 6 -13.28 8.32 -10.28
CA ARG A 6 -12.34 7.81 -11.29
C ARG A 6 -11.36 8.89 -11.74
N SER A 7 -11.85 10.08 -12.08
CA SER A 7 -11.00 11.20 -12.50
C SER A 7 -10.02 11.63 -11.40
N GLN A 8 -10.46 11.70 -10.14
CA GLN A 8 -9.58 11.96 -9.00
C GLN A 8 -8.49 10.89 -8.87
N PHE A 9 -8.88 9.62 -8.93
CA PHE A 9 -7.95 8.50 -8.87
C PHE A 9 -6.95 8.53 -10.02
N ASP A 10 -7.39 8.76 -11.25
CA ASP A 10 -6.51 8.76 -12.42
C ASP A 10 -5.48 9.89 -12.37
N LEU A 11 -5.85 11.06 -11.86
CA LEU A 11 -4.90 12.15 -11.62
C LEU A 11 -3.85 11.77 -10.57
N ALA A 12 -4.28 11.29 -9.41
CA ALA A 12 -3.37 10.89 -8.34
C ALA A 12 -2.46 9.73 -8.78
N TRP A 13 -3.02 8.75 -9.51
CA TRP A 13 -2.30 7.61 -10.05
C TRP A 13 -1.28 8.03 -11.10
N ALA A 14 -1.57 8.99 -11.98
CA ALA A 14 -0.61 9.47 -12.97
C ALA A 14 0.63 10.09 -12.31
N LEU A 15 0.45 10.84 -11.20
CA LEU A 15 1.56 11.40 -10.43
C LEU A 15 2.35 10.29 -9.71
N ALA A 16 1.66 9.32 -9.11
CA ALA A 16 2.32 8.18 -8.48
C ALA A 16 3.13 7.37 -9.49
N ASP A 17 2.54 6.99 -10.62
CA ASP A 17 3.18 6.16 -11.64
C ASP A 17 4.36 6.86 -12.32
N LEU A 18 4.35 8.19 -12.43
CA LEU A 18 5.51 8.97 -12.86
C LEU A 18 6.72 8.73 -11.95
N HIS A 19 6.53 8.76 -10.63
CA HIS A 19 7.60 8.50 -9.67
C HIS A 19 7.98 7.02 -9.60
N LEU A 20 6.99 6.11 -9.60
CA LEU A 20 7.24 4.67 -9.58
C LEU A 20 8.02 4.20 -10.80
N SER A 21 7.81 4.82 -11.97
CA SER A 21 8.54 4.50 -13.20
C SER A 21 10.02 4.89 -13.16
N GLY A 22 10.40 5.80 -12.27
CA GLY A 22 11.78 6.26 -12.11
C GLY A 22 12.57 5.52 -11.02
N LEU A 23 11.93 4.63 -10.25
CA LEU A 23 12.59 3.94 -9.13
C LEU A 23 13.58 2.88 -9.64
N ALA A 24 14.82 2.95 -9.15
CA ALA A 24 15.78 1.87 -9.20
C ALA A 24 15.68 0.98 -7.95
N GLU A 25 16.27 -0.23 -8.02
CA GLU A 25 16.31 -1.13 -6.86
C GLU A 25 17.04 -0.51 -5.65
N ASP A 26 18.11 0.24 -5.90
CA ASP A 26 18.86 0.94 -4.85
C ASP A 26 18.00 2.00 -4.16
N ASP A 27 17.10 2.69 -4.87
CA ASP A 27 16.17 3.66 -4.27
C ASP A 27 15.16 2.96 -3.35
N VAL A 28 14.70 1.77 -3.76
CA VAL A 28 13.68 1.01 -3.04
C VAL A 28 14.23 0.46 -1.73
N LEU A 29 15.49 0.02 -1.72
CA LEU A 29 16.17 -0.54 -0.56
C LEU A 29 17.00 0.48 0.22
N TRP A 30 16.98 1.75 -0.18
CA TRP A 30 17.73 2.80 0.49
C TRP A 30 17.25 3.03 1.93
N GLU A 31 18.19 3.00 2.88
CA GLU A 31 17.97 3.26 4.30
C GLU A 31 18.40 4.71 4.61
N PRO A 32 17.46 5.67 4.73
CA PRO A 32 17.77 7.10 4.85
C PRO A 32 18.26 7.53 6.24
N ALA A 33 18.19 6.63 7.23
CA ALA A 33 18.56 6.88 8.61
C ALA A 33 19.20 5.64 9.26
N LEU A 34 19.87 5.81 10.40
CA LEU A 34 20.44 4.69 11.16
C LEU A 34 19.38 3.73 11.72
N LEU A 35 18.18 4.24 12.01
CA LEU A 35 17.04 3.46 12.49
C LEU A 35 15.93 3.52 11.44
N CYS A 36 15.79 2.44 10.68
CA CYS A 36 14.77 2.29 9.65
C CYS A 36 13.90 1.06 9.88
N TRP A 37 12.67 1.12 9.36
CA TRP A 37 11.89 -0.07 9.05
C TRP A 37 12.03 -0.36 7.56
N THR A 38 12.56 -1.54 7.24
CA THR A 38 12.82 -1.97 5.85
C THR A 38 12.31 -3.39 5.59
N VAL A 39 12.63 -3.95 4.43
CA VAL A 39 12.40 -5.36 4.09
C VAL A 39 13.74 -6.06 3.88
N ARG A 40 13.88 -7.30 4.34
CA ARG A 40 15.10 -8.10 4.20
C ARG A 40 14.79 -9.56 3.88
N PRO A 41 15.60 -10.24 3.06
CA PRO A 41 15.46 -11.67 2.86
C PRO A 41 15.87 -12.42 4.14
N ASP A 42 15.09 -13.40 4.53
CA ASP A 42 15.46 -14.35 5.58
C ASP A 42 16.47 -15.40 5.05
N SER A 43 16.86 -16.37 5.89
CA SER A 43 17.80 -17.43 5.51
C SER A 43 17.31 -18.33 4.36
N SER A 44 16.02 -18.29 4.03
CA SER A 44 15.42 -19.02 2.91
C SER A 44 15.28 -18.17 1.64
N GLY A 45 15.69 -16.90 1.69
CA GLY A 45 15.53 -15.94 0.59
C GLY A 45 14.13 -15.29 0.53
N VAL A 46 13.27 -15.52 1.52
CA VAL A 46 11.94 -14.92 1.59
C VAL A 46 12.04 -13.52 2.19
N TRP A 47 11.55 -12.51 1.47
CA TRP A 47 11.61 -11.12 1.92
C TRP A 47 10.52 -10.80 2.94
N ARG A 48 10.96 -10.35 4.11
CA ARG A 48 10.10 -10.01 5.25
C ARG A 48 10.31 -8.56 5.67
N PRO A 49 9.25 -7.86 6.11
CA PRO A 49 9.39 -6.54 6.69
C PRO A 49 10.01 -6.62 8.08
N ASP A 50 10.68 -5.54 8.49
CA ASP A 50 10.87 -5.23 9.89
C ASP A 50 9.51 -4.90 10.52
N TRP A 51 9.29 -5.41 11.72
CA TRP A 51 8.06 -5.17 12.48
C TRP A 51 8.35 -5.30 13.98
N ALA A 52 7.52 -4.65 14.80
CA ALA A 52 7.51 -4.84 16.24
C ALA A 52 6.06 -4.92 16.76
N ASP A 53 5.80 -5.82 17.70
CA ASP A 53 4.47 -5.91 18.34
C ASP A 53 4.14 -4.67 19.20
N VAL A 54 5.18 -3.97 19.67
CA VAL A 54 5.09 -2.70 20.39
C VAL A 54 5.80 -1.63 19.59
N GLU A 55 5.16 -0.48 19.40
CA GLU A 55 5.73 0.66 18.68
C GLU A 55 7.06 1.08 19.35
N PRO A 56 8.18 1.08 18.61
CA PRO A 56 9.47 1.49 19.16
C PRO A 56 9.53 3.00 19.41
N ASP A 57 10.30 3.39 20.44
CA ASP A 57 10.66 4.78 20.70
C ASP A 57 12.21 4.90 20.72
N PRO A 58 12.82 5.61 19.76
CA PRO A 58 12.18 6.42 18.70
C PRO A 58 11.57 5.57 17.57
N LEU A 59 10.57 6.13 16.88
CA LEU A 59 9.92 5.50 15.75
C LEU A 59 10.90 5.37 14.55
N PRO A 60 11.10 4.17 13.97
CA PRO A 60 11.98 3.99 12.82
C PRO A 60 11.45 4.68 11.55
N VAL A 61 12.36 5.18 10.69
CA VAL A 61 11.98 5.77 9.41
C VAL A 61 11.60 4.66 8.41
N PRO A 62 10.40 4.69 7.80
CA PRO A 62 10.01 3.66 6.83
C PRO A 62 10.73 3.86 5.49
N THR A 63 11.28 2.78 4.94
CA THR A 63 11.85 2.77 3.57
C THR A 63 10.76 2.56 2.52
N ILE A 64 11.09 2.80 1.24
CA ILE A 64 10.18 2.51 0.12
C ILE A 64 9.84 1.01 0.07
N GLY A 65 10.81 0.13 0.31
CA GLY A 65 10.57 -1.31 0.42
C GLY A 65 9.53 -1.65 1.50
N TRP A 66 9.63 -1.03 2.68
CA TRP A 66 8.65 -1.23 3.76
C TRP A 66 7.27 -0.66 3.43
N LEU A 67 7.20 0.55 2.85
CA LEU A 67 5.94 1.15 2.42
C LEU A 67 5.23 0.31 1.36
N THR A 68 5.98 -0.24 0.40
CA THR A 68 5.40 -1.08 -0.65
C THR A 68 5.02 -2.48 -0.15
N TRP A 69 5.59 -2.97 0.95
CA TRP A 69 5.13 -4.19 1.62
C TRP A 69 3.67 -4.08 2.10
N HIS A 70 3.24 -2.92 2.63
CA HIS A 70 1.87 -2.69 3.07
C HIS A 70 0.79 -2.84 1.99
N THR A 71 1.20 -2.88 0.72
CA THR A 71 0.31 -3.09 -0.43
C THR A 71 0.06 -4.58 -0.70
N GLY A 72 0.62 -5.47 0.13
CA GLY A 72 0.34 -6.90 0.10
C GLY A 72 -1.14 -7.22 0.31
N ALA A 73 -1.52 -8.44 -0.05
CA ALA A 73 -2.88 -8.92 0.17
C ALA A 73 -3.17 -9.09 1.67
N THR A 74 -4.45 -9.04 2.04
CA THR A 74 -4.92 -9.36 3.39
C THR A 74 -4.57 -10.82 3.72
N PRO A 75 -3.68 -11.09 4.69
CA PRO A 75 -3.29 -12.45 5.01
C PRO A 75 -4.24 -13.10 6.03
N HIS A 76 -4.04 -14.39 6.29
CA HIS A 76 -4.62 -15.05 7.48
C HIS A 76 -3.83 -14.65 8.74
N ASP A 77 -2.49 -14.71 8.67
CA ASP A 77 -1.57 -14.17 9.68
C ASP A 77 -0.66 -13.09 9.08
N ARG A 78 -0.36 -12.03 9.82
CA ARG A 78 0.50 -10.92 9.34
C ARG A 78 1.86 -11.39 8.81
N THR A 79 2.40 -12.49 9.35
CA THR A 79 3.69 -13.08 8.93
C THR A 79 3.64 -13.82 7.60
N ASP A 80 2.44 -14.04 7.04
CA ASP A 80 2.22 -14.63 5.73
C ASP A 80 2.47 -13.62 4.59
N VAL A 81 2.48 -12.30 4.87
CA VAL A 81 2.69 -11.28 3.84
C VAL A 81 4.18 -11.10 3.61
N THR A 82 4.63 -11.52 2.44
CA THR A 82 6.00 -11.32 1.98
C THR A 82 6.10 -10.12 1.04
N TRP A 83 7.25 -9.48 1.06
CA TRP A 83 7.59 -8.50 0.04
C TRP A 83 7.94 -9.23 -1.28
N PRO A 84 7.60 -8.70 -2.47
CA PRO A 84 7.76 -9.40 -3.75
C PRO A 84 9.19 -9.79 -4.14
N GLY A 85 10.19 -9.29 -3.42
CA GLY A 85 11.61 -9.60 -3.63
C GLY A 85 12.36 -8.66 -4.56
N SER A 86 11.67 -7.73 -5.22
CA SER A 86 12.28 -6.61 -5.94
C SER A 86 11.35 -5.40 -6.00
N GLY A 87 11.94 -4.23 -6.19
CA GLY A 87 11.24 -2.98 -6.44
C GLY A 87 10.37 -3.06 -7.68
N ALA A 88 10.88 -3.63 -8.77
CA ALA A 88 10.10 -3.84 -9.99
C ALA A 88 8.83 -4.69 -9.74
N ALA A 89 8.93 -5.76 -8.95
CA ALA A 89 7.79 -6.61 -8.62
C ALA A 89 6.81 -5.91 -7.65
N ALA A 90 7.31 -5.07 -6.73
CA ALA A 90 6.47 -4.22 -5.89
C ALA A 90 5.69 -3.18 -6.69
N VAL A 91 6.33 -2.53 -7.66
CA VAL A 91 5.66 -1.60 -8.58
C VAL A 91 4.63 -2.33 -9.45
N SER A 92 4.92 -3.54 -9.92
CA SER A 92 3.93 -4.35 -10.66
C SER A 92 2.68 -4.62 -9.84
N ARG A 93 2.84 -5.03 -8.57
CA ARG A 93 1.72 -5.26 -7.64
C ARG A 93 0.87 -4.00 -7.45
N LEU A 94 1.50 -2.83 -7.30
CA LEU A 94 0.81 -1.54 -7.20
C LEU A 94 -0.01 -1.25 -8.47
N ARG A 95 0.56 -1.48 -9.65
CA ARG A 95 -0.14 -1.32 -10.94
C ARG A 95 -1.33 -2.26 -11.06
N GLU A 96 -1.18 -3.52 -10.65
CA GLU A 96 -2.28 -4.50 -10.61
C GLU A 96 -3.40 -4.08 -9.65
N LEU A 97 -3.05 -3.54 -8.48
CA LEU A 97 -4.02 -2.94 -7.55
C LEU A 97 -4.79 -1.79 -8.19
N ALA A 98 -4.10 -0.90 -8.91
CA ALA A 98 -4.73 0.23 -9.59
C ALA A 98 -5.69 -0.22 -10.71
N VAL A 99 -5.33 -1.28 -11.46
CA VAL A 99 -6.23 -1.88 -12.44
C VAL A 99 -7.47 -2.46 -11.77
N ARG A 100 -7.29 -3.30 -10.73
CA ARG A 100 -8.40 -3.90 -9.98
C ARG A 100 -9.33 -2.86 -9.38
N TRP A 101 -8.79 -1.75 -8.87
CA TRP A 101 -9.59 -0.64 -8.36
C TRP A 101 -10.50 -0.04 -9.45
N ARG A 102 -9.96 0.23 -10.65
CA ARG A 102 -10.73 0.74 -11.79
C ARG A 102 -11.83 -0.21 -12.23
N GLU A 103 -11.54 -1.51 -12.23
CA GLU A 103 -12.52 -2.56 -12.59
C GLU A 103 -13.61 -2.74 -11.53
N PHE A 104 -13.27 -2.53 -10.27
CA PHE A 104 -14.20 -2.66 -9.14
C PHE A 104 -15.15 -1.46 -9.02
N LEU A 105 -14.64 -0.24 -9.20
CA LEU A 105 -15.38 0.99 -8.94
C LEU A 105 -16.78 1.06 -9.57
N PRO A 106 -17.03 0.65 -10.82
CA PRO A 106 -18.38 0.67 -11.42
C PRO A 106 -19.39 -0.27 -10.75
N ARG A 107 -18.90 -1.25 -9.99
CA ARG A 107 -19.70 -2.30 -9.32
C ARG A 107 -19.89 -2.01 -7.83
N ALA A 108 -19.25 -0.97 -7.29
CA ALA A 108 -19.28 -0.64 -5.89
C ALA A 108 -20.64 -0.02 -5.50
N ASP A 109 -21.21 -0.47 -4.38
CA ASP A 109 -22.30 0.26 -3.73
C ASP A 109 -21.71 1.43 -2.91
N LEU A 110 -21.73 2.61 -3.51
CA LEU A 110 -21.18 3.83 -2.92
C LEU A 110 -21.95 4.31 -1.68
N ALA A 111 -23.20 3.88 -1.50
CA ALA A 111 -24.04 4.24 -0.36
C ALA A 111 -23.88 3.27 0.82
N GLN A 112 -23.28 2.10 0.59
CA GLN A 112 -23.00 1.14 1.66
C GLN A 112 -22.11 1.76 2.74
N LEU A 113 -22.43 1.50 4.01
CA LEU A 113 -21.58 1.88 5.14
C LEU A 113 -20.24 1.13 5.08
N SER A 114 -19.18 1.87 5.37
CA SER A 114 -17.80 1.39 5.34
C SER A 114 -17.26 1.33 6.76
N SER A 115 -17.01 0.10 7.25
CA SER A 115 -16.45 -0.13 8.58
C SER A 115 -14.94 0.03 8.67
N PHE A 116 -14.23 0.00 7.54
CA PHE A 116 -12.78 0.23 7.47
C PHE A 116 -12.51 1.35 6.46
N PRO A 117 -11.66 2.34 6.77
CA PRO A 117 -10.80 2.44 7.98
C PRO A 117 -11.49 3.06 9.21
N TRP A 118 -12.78 3.40 9.12
CA TRP A 118 -13.43 4.31 10.06
C TRP A 118 -13.95 3.69 11.37
N GLY A 119 -14.08 2.36 11.44
CA GLY A 119 -14.73 1.62 12.53
C GLY A 119 -16.23 1.37 12.29
N LEU A 120 -16.80 0.42 13.03
CA LEU A 120 -18.18 -0.07 12.85
C LEU A 120 -19.28 0.98 13.09
N ASN A 121 -18.97 2.04 13.84
CA ASN A 121 -19.93 3.07 14.26
C ASN A 121 -19.76 4.39 13.50
N ALA A 122 -18.89 4.43 12.49
CA ALA A 122 -18.72 5.64 11.70
C ALA A 122 -19.87 5.78 10.69
N ASP A 123 -20.47 6.98 10.63
CA ASP A 123 -21.42 7.35 9.57
C ASP A 123 -20.63 7.73 8.30
N ARG A 124 -19.94 6.73 7.75
CA ARG A 124 -19.08 6.84 6.57
C ARG A 124 -19.43 5.74 5.59
N THR A 125 -19.60 6.12 4.34
CA THR A 125 -19.94 5.21 3.24
C THR A 125 -18.71 4.82 2.43
N VAL A 126 -18.84 3.86 1.53
CA VAL A 126 -17.79 3.51 0.55
C VAL A 126 -17.38 4.73 -0.28
N ALA A 127 -18.32 5.63 -0.61
CA ALA A 127 -17.99 6.89 -1.28
C ALA A 127 -17.02 7.76 -0.46
N HIS A 128 -17.22 7.88 0.85
CA HIS A 128 -16.33 8.63 1.74
C HIS A 128 -14.92 8.02 1.75
N THR A 129 -14.82 6.69 1.86
CA THR A 129 -13.53 5.98 1.78
C THR A 129 -12.83 6.21 0.44
N ALA A 130 -13.56 6.12 -0.68
CA ALA A 130 -13.00 6.30 -2.02
C ALA A 130 -12.58 7.75 -2.32
N LEU A 131 -13.27 8.73 -1.74
CA LEU A 131 -12.93 10.16 -1.84
C LEU A 131 -11.89 10.59 -0.81
N TRP A 132 -11.58 9.74 0.17
CA TRP A 132 -10.64 10.00 1.26
C TRP A 132 -11.06 11.22 2.12
N VAL A 133 -12.34 11.24 2.54
CA VAL A 133 -13.00 12.29 3.36
C VAL A 133 -13.76 11.73 4.56
#